data_AF-A0A2G6HP02-F1
#
_entry.id   AF-A0A2G6HP02-F1
#
_cell.length_a   1.000
_cell.length_b   1.000
_cell.length_c   1.000
_cell.angle_alpha   90.00
_cell.angle_beta   90.00
_cell.angle_gamma   90.00
#
_symmetry.space_group_name_H-M   'P 1'
#
loop_
_entity.id
_entity.type
_entity.pdbx_description
1 polymer ?
#
loop_
_entity_poly.entity_id
_entity_poly.type
_entity_poly.pdbx_seq_one_letter_code
_entity_poly.pdbx_strand_id
1 'polypeptide(L)'
;RNNWERLSQYFKYPEDIRRIIYTTNTIEAVHRQFRKLTKTKGAFPNKDSLLKLLYLGIQNASKKWTRPIQNWSLAISQLVIFFEGRLEKELKI
;
A
#
# COMPACT_ATOMS: atom_id res chain seq x y z
N ARG A 1 13.55 -6.47 -20.08
CA ARG A 1 12.74 -5.73 -21.07
C ARG A 1 11.44 -6.48 -21.48
N ASN A 2 11.02 -7.57 -20.80
CA ASN A 2 9.84 -8.39 -21.15
C ASN A 2 8.86 -8.56 -19.96
N ASN A 3 8.24 -7.48 -19.47
CA ASN A 3 7.21 -7.57 -18.42
C ASN A 3 5.84 -7.06 -18.91
N TRP A 4 5.66 -6.91 -20.22
CA TRP A 4 4.45 -6.32 -20.79
C TRP A 4 3.18 -7.08 -20.42
N GLU A 5 3.23 -8.42 -20.39
CA GLU A 5 2.10 -9.25 -19.97
C GLU A 5 1.59 -8.95 -18.55
N ARG A 6 2.51 -8.57 -17.65
CA ARG A 6 2.18 -8.19 -16.26
C ARG A 6 1.66 -6.75 -16.21
N LEU A 7 2.29 -5.85 -16.96
CA LEU A 7 1.90 -4.43 -17.01
C LEU A 7 0.55 -4.23 -17.71
N SER A 8 0.21 -5.05 -18.70
CA SER A 8 -1.06 -4.95 -19.42
C SER A 8 -2.27 -5.21 -18.52
N GLN A 9 -2.12 -6.01 -17.45
CA GLN A 9 -3.18 -6.25 -16.47
C GLN A 9 -3.62 -4.97 -15.75
N TYR A 10 -2.71 -4.02 -15.55
CA TYR A 10 -3.03 -2.74 -14.93
C TYR A 10 -4.12 -1.99 -15.70
N PHE A 11 -4.10 -2.05 -17.03
CA PHE A 11 -5.06 -1.35 -17.89
C PHE A 11 -6.44 -1.99 -17.91
N LYS A 12 -6.61 -3.20 -17.36
CA LYS A 12 -7.92 -3.82 -17.19
C LYS A 12 -8.76 -3.13 -16.12
N TYR A 13 -8.12 -2.39 -15.20
CA TYR A 13 -8.82 -1.70 -14.13
C TYR A 13 -9.41 -0.35 -14.57
N PRO A 14 -10.60 0.03 -14.07
CA PRO A 14 -11.16 1.37 -14.18
C PRO A 14 -10.19 2.46 -13.71
N GLU A 15 -10.38 3.69 -14.20
CA GLU A 15 -9.49 4.82 -13.88
C GLU A 15 -9.35 5.08 -12.38
N ASP A 16 -10.46 5.00 -11.63
CA ASP A 16 -10.47 5.26 -10.18
C ASP A 16 -9.59 4.27 -9.41
N ILE A 17 -9.61 2.99 -9.81
CA ILE A 17 -8.77 1.93 -9.22
C ILE A 17 -7.32 2.11 -9.66
N ARG A 18 -7.10 2.38 -10.95
CA ARG A 18 -5.77 2.66 -11.50
C ARG A 18 -5.09 3.81 -10.78
N ARG A 19 -5.85 4.83 -10.38
CA ARG A 19 -5.35 6.00 -9.63
C ARG A 19 -4.75 5.64 -8.29
N ILE A 20 -5.44 4.79 -7.55
CA ILE A 20 -4.97 4.30 -6.26
C ILE A 20 -3.70 3.44 -6.44
N ILE A 21 -3.69 2.58 -7.46
CA ILE A 21 -2.56 1.67 -7.72
C ILE A 21 -1.29 2.43 -8.15
N TYR A 22 -1.39 3.42 -9.05
CA TYR A 22 -0.19 4.11 -9.56
C TYR A 22 0.42 5.07 -8.54
N THR A 23 -0.32 5.44 -7.49
CA THR A 23 0.15 6.43 -6.51
C THR A 23 1.35 5.86 -5.74
N THR A 24 2.57 6.32 -6.09
CA THR A 24 3.81 5.85 -5.46
C THR A 24 4.04 6.42 -4.06
N ASN A 25 3.37 7.52 -3.73
CA ASN A 25 3.55 8.27 -2.48
C ASN A 25 3.39 7.38 -1.22
N THR A 26 2.48 6.41 -1.23
CA THR A 26 2.25 5.51 -0.09
C THR A 26 3.44 4.58 0.16
N ILE A 27 3.91 3.90 -0.89
CA ILE A 27 5.06 2.99 -0.83
C ILE A 27 6.35 3.76 -0.57
N GLU A 28 6.54 4.90 -1.23
CA GLU A 28 7.71 5.77 -1.02
C GLU A 28 7.77 6.32 0.40
N ALA A 29 6.64 6.69 0.99
CA ALA A 29 6.57 7.14 2.39
C ALA A 29 7.05 6.03 3.34
N VAL A 30 6.62 4.78 3.15
CA VAL A 30 7.10 3.63 3.94
C VAL A 30 8.60 3.41 3.74
N HIS A 31 9.08 3.38 2.50
CA HIS A 31 10.51 3.24 2.20
C HIS A 31 11.35 4.37 2.80
N ARG A 32 10.82 5.60 2.85
CA ARG A 32 11.48 6.73 3.50
C ARG A 32 11.58 6.52 5.00
N GLN A 33 10.53 6.01 5.66
CA GLN A 33 10.59 5.68 7.09
C GLN A 33 11.64 4.60 7.38
N PHE A 34 11.68 3.53 6.58
CA PHE A 34 12.68 2.47 6.75
C PHE A 34 14.11 3.00 6.59
N ARG A 35 14.38 3.76 5.53
CA ARG A 35 15.69 4.39 5.33
C ARG A 35 16.06 5.31 6.48
N LYS A 36 15.10 6.08 7.03
CA LYS A 36 15.35 6.95 8.18
C LYS A 36 15.74 6.15 9.43
N LEU A 37 15.04 5.05 9.71
CA LEU A 37 15.28 4.21 10.89
C LEU A 37 16.60 3.44 10.80
N THR A 38 16.98 2.99 9.60
CA THR A 38 18.22 2.24 9.41
C THR A 38 19.45 3.13 9.21
N LYS A 39 19.30 4.37 8.74
CA LYS A 39 20.43 5.30 8.48
C LYS A 39 21.33 5.53 9.70
N THR A 40 20.78 5.48 10.91
CA THR A 40 21.54 5.72 12.16
C THR A 40 22.15 4.46 12.77
N LYS A 41 21.86 3.28 12.22
CA LYS A 41 22.38 1.99 12.70
C LYS A 41 23.36 1.42 11.68
N GLY A 42 24.65 1.35 12.03
CA GLY A 42 25.69 0.83 11.15
C GLY A 42 25.58 -0.68 10.88
N ALA A 43 25.21 -1.46 11.90
CA ALA A 43 24.97 -2.90 11.77
C ALA A 43 23.89 -3.36 12.76
N PHE A 44 23.26 -4.49 12.46
CA PHE A 44 22.29 -5.15 13.34
C PHE A 44 22.88 -6.47 13.86
N PRO A 45 22.69 -6.79 15.15
CA PRO A 45 23.28 -8.00 15.75
C PRO A 45 22.63 -9.30 15.23
N ASN A 46 21.37 -9.25 14.80
CA ASN A 46 20.66 -10.36 14.15
C ASN A 46 19.47 -9.85 13.33
N LYS A 47 18.88 -10.73 12.51
CA LYS A 47 17.71 -10.42 11.66
C LYS A 47 16.50 -9.97 12.49
N ASP A 48 16.28 -10.57 13.65
CA ASP A 48 15.13 -10.26 14.51
C ASP A 48 15.20 -8.84 15.08
N SER A 49 16.40 -8.35 15.38
CA SER A 49 16.60 -6.97 15.86
C SER A 49 16.22 -5.95 14.79
N LEU A 50 16.55 -6.24 13.52
CA LEU A 50 16.11 -5.42 12.39
C LEU A 50 14.60 -5.47 12.24
N LEU A 51 13.99 -6.66 12.27
CA LEU A 51 12.54 -6.82 12.14
C LEU A 51 11.78 -6.08 13.25
N LYS A 52 12.23 -6.19 14.51
CA LYS A 52 11.63 -5.45 15.64
C LYS A 52 11.70 -3.93 15.43
N LEU A 53 12.83 -3.41 14.96
CA LEU A 53 12.99 -1.99 14.68
C LEU A 53 12.01 -1.52 13.58
N LEU A 54 11.94 -2.26 12.47
CA LEU A 54 11.03 -1.95 11.37
C LEU A 54 9.57 -2.02 11.82
N TYR A 55 9.20 -3.06 12.58
CA TYR A 55 7.85 -3.22 13.12
C TYR A 55 7.42 -2.04 13.99
N LEU A 56 8.23 -1.64 14.97
CA LEU A 56 7.97 -0.48 15.82
C LEU A 56 7.92 0.81 14.99
N GLY A 57 8.76 0.92 13.97
CA GLY A 57 8.75 2.00 12.99
C GLY A 57 7.41 2.15 12.28
N ILE A 58 6.87 1.04 11.74
CA ILE A 58 5.57 1.01 11.08
C ILE A 58 4.46 1.33 12.07
N GLN A 59 4.47 0.73 13.26
CA GLN A 59 3.45 1.02 14.29
C GLN A 59 3.40 2.50 14.65
N ASN A 60 4.54 3.19 14.71
CA ASN A 60 4.56 4.63 14.98
C ASN A 60 4.15 5.46 13.75
N ALA A 61 4.46 5.00 12.54
CA ALA A 61 4.02 5.66 11.31
C ALA A 61 2.50 5.52 11.10
N SER A 62 1.93 4.35 11.37
CA SER A 62 0.52 4.05 11.17
C SER A 62 -0.40 4.90 12.04
N LYS A 63 0.05 5.29 13.24
CA LYS A 63 -0.66 6.26 14.10
C LYS A 63 -0.92 7.60 13.41
N LYS A 64 -0.15 7.95 12.39
CA LYS A 64 -0.29 9.20 11.62
C LYS A 64 -1.11 9.02 10.33
N TRP A 65 -1.49 7.80 9.98
CA TRP A 65 -2.29 7.50 8.78
C TRP A 65 -3.79 7.67 9.07
N THR A 66 -4.18 8.87 9.47
CA THR A 66 -5.58 9.20 9.81
C THR A 66 -6.34 9.82 8.65
N ARG A 67 -5.64 10.28 7.61
CA ARG A 67 -6.27 10.94 6.46
C ARG A 67 -6.95 9.90 5.56
N PRO A 68 -8.21 10.10 5.18
CA PRO A 68 -8.90 9.20 4.25
C PRO A 68 -8.26 9.26 2.86
N ILE A 69 -8.38 8.17 2.12
CA ILE A 69 -7.96 8.12 0.72
C ILE A 69 -8.91 8.99 -0.10
N GLN A 70 -8.35 9.84 -0.95
CA GLN A 70 -9.14 10.72 -1.81
C GLN A 70 -9.97 9.89 -2.80
N ASN A 71 -11.26 10.24 -2.95
CA ASN A 71 -12.21 9.58 -3.84
C ASN A 71 -12.39 8.06 -3.57
N TRP A 72 -12.17 7.63 -2.34
CA TRP A 72 -12.26 6.22 -1.95
C TRP A 72 -13.66 5.62 -2.15
N SER A 73 -14.72 6.40 -1.97
CA SER A 73 -16.11 5.95 -2.21
C SER A 73 -16.32 5.50 -3.66
N LEU A 74 -15.88 6.30 -4.62
CA LEU A 74 -15.99 5.98 -6.04
C LEU A 74 -15.16 4.75 -6.41
N ALA A 75 -13.94 4.67 -5.88
CA ALA A 75 -13.07 3.51 -6.10
C ALA A 75 -13.65 2.21 -5.52
N ILE A 76 -14.25 2.26 -4.32
CA ILE A 76 -14.95 1.10 -3.75
C ILE A 76 -16.11 0.68 -4.65
N SER A 77 -16.95 1.61 -5.10
CA SER A 77 -18.07 1.27 -5.97
C SER A 77 -17.61 0.58 -7.26
N GLN A 78 -16.52 1.07 -7.87
CA GLN A 78 -15.91 0.42 -9.02
C GLN A 78 -15.33 -0.97 -8.68
N LEU A 79 -14.75 -1.14 -7.50
CA LEU A 79 -14.24 -2.45 -7.04
C LEU A 79 -15.37 -3.45 -6.82
N VAL A 80 -16.51 -3.04 -6.28
CA VAL A 80 -17.69 -3.89 -6.08
C VAL A 80 -18.22 -4.40 -7.42
N ILE A 81 -18.35 -3.52 -8.40
CA ILE A 81 -18.80 -3.89 -9.75
C ILE A 81 -17.77 -4.80 -10.44
N PHE A 82 -16.49 -4.45 -10.36
CA PHE A 82 -15.41 -5.20 -11.03
C PHE A 82 -15.17 -6.59 -10.40
N PHE A 83 -15.45 -6.73 -9.10
CA PHE A 83 -15.29 -7.96 -8.32
C PHE A 83 -16.62 -8.38 -7.67
N GLU A 84 -17.64 -8.57 -8.50
CA GLU A 84 -18.99 -9.00 -8.10
C GLU A 84 -18.95 -10.21 -7.14
N GLY A 85 -19.77 -10.21 -6.09
CA GLY A 85 -19.85 -11.27 -5.09
C GLY A 85 -18.68 -11.40 -4.12
N ARG A 86 -17.58 -10.62 -4.28
CA ARG A 86 -16.40 -10.74 -3.39
C ARG A 86 -16.42 -9.80 -2.20
N LEU A 87 -17.00 -8.62 -2.36
CA LEU A 87 -16.92 -7.54 -1.37
C LEU A 87 -18.20 -7.34 -0.55
N GLU A 88 -19.29 -8.01 -0.91
CA GLU A 88 -20.60 -7.91 -0.23
C GLU A 88 -20.50 -8.23 1.27
N LYS A 89 -19.81 -9.32 1.62
CA LYS A 89 -19.60 -9.74 3.01
C LYS A 89 -18.85 -8.69 3.86
N GLU A 90 -17.87 -8.00 3.29
CA GLU A 90 -17.03 -7.03 4.00
C GLU A 90 -17.69 -5.65 4.08
N LEU A 91 -18.47 -5.28 3.07
CA LEU A 91 -19.19 -4.02 3.01
C LEU A 91 -20.54 -4.06 3.75
N LYS A 92 -20.98 -5.25 4.20
CA LYS A 92 -22.30 -5.47 4.81
C LYS A 92 -23.44 -4.94 3.93
N ILE A 93 -23.27 -5.07 2.62
CA ILE A 93 -24.28 -4.78 1.60
C ILE A 93 -24.96 -6.11 1.27
#